data_AF-A0A1V5GI48-F1
#
_entry.id   AF-A0A1V5GI48-F1
#
_cell.length_a   1.000
_cell.length_b   1.000
_cell.length_c   1.000
_cell.angle_alpha   90.00
_cell.angle_beta   90.00
_cell.angle_gamma   90.00
#
_symmetry.space_group_name_H-M   'P 1'
#
loop_
_entity.id
_entity.type
_entity.pdbx_description
1 polymer ?
#
loop_
_entity_poly.entity_id
_entity_poly.type
_entity_poly.pdbx_seq_one_letter_code
_entity_poly.pdbx_strand_id
1 'polypeptide(L)'
;MEPNYEVQTAHQESDLFQDHETYKLASQGQRLLNFIIDNLFMRFVLSMATGYVTGYLLAAIAPDFLLDVAYEIEIGPKTWKYWFLVIILGYFNYLIYYTFCEMVFKGYTLGKLLTGTKAIRVDGLQMTFKDVVIRSLSRIVPFEVFSGLGDKPWHDSWSRTMVVKTR
;
A
#
# COMPACT_ATOMS: atom_id res chain seq x y z
N MET A 1 -2.21 -11.19 -24.39
CA MET A 1 -2.90 -9.92 -24.74
C MET A 1 -3.54 -9.42 -23.46
N GLU A 2 -3.17 -8.24 -22.96
CA GLU A 2 -3.80 -7.68 -21.75
C GLU A 2 -5.25 -7.29 -22.08
N PRO A 3 -6.26 -7.69 -21.30
CA PRO A 3 -7.65 -7.32 -21.57
C PRO A 3 -7.86 -5.82 -21.32
N ASN A 4 -8.49 -5.14 -22.28
CA ASN A 4 -8.98 -3.77 -22.10
C ASN A 4 -10.32 -3.82 -21.35
N TYR A 5 -10.50 -2.94 -20.36
CA TYR A 5 -11.77 -2.77 -19.67
C TYR A 5 -12.46 -1.51 -20.19
N GLU A 6 -13.60 -1.69 -20.85
CA GLU A 6 -14.53 -0.61 -21.16
C GLU A 6 -15.41 -0.39 -19.94
N VAL A 7 -15.38 0.83 -19.40
CA VAL A 7 -16.20 1.19 -18.24
C VAL A 7 -17.18 2.28 -18.64
N GLN A 8 -18.46 2.06 -18.36
CA GLN A 8 -19.48 3.11 -18.49
C GLN A 8 -19.33 4.10 -17.34
N THR A 9 -18.87 5.30 -17.65
CA THR A 9 -18.77 6.40 -16.69
C THR A 9 -20.18 6.87 -16.34
N ALA A 10 -20.62 6.66 -15.09
CA ALA A 10 -21.91 7.14 -14.61
C ALA A 10 -21.85 8.67 -14.33
N HIS A 11 -21.65 9.47 -15.36
CA HIS A 11 -21.99 10.89 -15.31
C HIS A 11 -23.50 10.99 -15.53
N GLN A 12 -24.21 11.23 -14.43
CA GLN A 12 -25.65 11.38 -14.40
C GLN A 12 -26.03 12.78 -14.89
N GLU A 13 -25.93 12.99 -16.20
CA GLU A 13 -26.67 14.03 -16.91
C GLU A 13 -26.94 13.50 -18.31
N SER A 14 -28.19 13.66 -18.74
CA SER A 14 -28.72 13.21 -20.01
C SER A 14 -27.87 13.70 -21.19
N ASP A 15 -27.09 12.82 -21.81
CA ASP A 15 -26.55 13.14 -23.13
C ASP A 15 -26.31 11.88 -23.97
N LEU A 16 -26.62 12.00 -25.26
CA LEU A 16 -26.66 10.91 -26.26
C LEU A 16 -25.27 10.32 -26.60
N PHE A 17 -24.23 10.69 -25.87
CA PHE A 17 -22.86 10.23 -26.04
C PHE A 17 -22.37 9.64 -24.71
N GLN A 18 -22.56 8.33 -24.52
CA GLN A 18 -21.85 7.60 -23.47
C GLN A 18 -20.38 7.53 -23.88
N ASP A 19 -19.57 8.46 -23.38
CA ASP A 19 -18.12 8.36 -23.48
C ASP A 19 -17.67 7.15 -22.66
N HIS A 20 -17.28 6.09 -23.38
CA HIS A 20 -16.64 4.93 -22.81
C HIS A 20 -15.16 5.24 -22.59
N GLU A 21 -14.76 5.47 -21.35
CA GLU A 21 -13.34 5.51 -21.02
C GLU A 21 -12.78 4.09 -21.06
N THR A 22 -11.91 3.84 -22.04
CA THR A 22 -11.20 2.57 -22.18
C THR A 22 -9.94 2.58 -21.32
N TYR A 23 -9.95 1.80 -20.25
CA TYR A 23 -8.78 1.65 -19.38
C TYR A 23 -7.94 0.44 -19.77
N LYS A 24 -6.64 0.66 -19.96
CA LYS A 24 -5.67 -0.42 -20.12
C LYS A 24 -5.16 -0.86 -18.75
N LEU A 25 -5.33 -2.14 -18.43
CA LEU A 25 -4.84 -2.70 -17.17
C LEU A 25 -3.31 -2.66 -17.08
N ALA A 26 -2.82 -2.43 -15.86
CA ALA A 26 -1.40 -2.57 -15.56
C ALA A 26 -0.99 -4.05 -15.64
N SER A 27 0.17 -4.31 -16.24
CA SER A 27 0.72 -5.66 -16.35
C SER A 27 1.05 -6.24 -14.97
N GLN A 28 1.10 -7.56 -14.84
CA GLN A 28 1.58 -8.20 -13.60
C GLN A 28 3.00 -7.72 -13.24
N GLY A 29 3.88 -7.53 -14.22
CA GLY A 29 5.23 -7.00 -14.02
C GLY A 29 5.26 -5.57 -13.47
N GLN A 30 4.38 -4.69 -13.96
CA GLN A 30 4.27 -3.32 -13.41
C GLN A 30 3.73 -3.33 -11.97
N ARG A 31 2.78 -4.22 -11.68
CA ARG A 31 2.24 -4.39 -10.32
C ARG A 31 3.31 -4.93 -9.37
N LEU A 32 4.14 -5.88 -9.82
CA LEU A 32 5.28 -6.37 -9.06
C LEU A 32 6.32 -5.25 -8.84
N LEU A 33 6.63 -4.47 -9.88
CA LEU A 33 7.55 -3.35 -9.77
C LEU A 33 7.06 -2.29 -8.78
N ASN A 34 5.76 -1.98 -8.78
CA ASN A 34 5.14 -1.11 -7.76
C ASN A 34 5.40 -1.64 -6.36
N PHE A 35 5.12 -2.93 -6.14
CA PHE A 35 5.33 -3.57 -4.85
C PHE A 35 6.79 -3.51 -4.42
N ILE A 36 7.75 -3.79 -5.32
CA ILE A 36 9.18 -3.74 -5.01
C ILE A 36 9.59 -2.32 -4.64
N ILE A 37 9.20 -1.31 -5.43
CA ILE A 37 9.56 0.09 -5.17
C ILE A 37 8.97 0.57 -3.85
N ASP A 38 7.68 0.33 -3.61
CA ASP A 38 7.02 0.75 -2.37
C ASP A 38 7.63 0.04 -1.15
N ASN A 39 7.96 -1.26 -1.27
CA ASN A 39 8.61 -2.01 -0.20
C ASN A 39 10.03 -1.48 0.08
N LEU A 40 10.81 -1.22 -0.95
CA LEU A 40 12.14 -0.62 -0.83
C LEU A 40 12.08 0.75 -0.16
N PHE A 41 11.17 1.61 -0.62
CA PHE A 41 10.96 2.92 -0.03
C PHE A 41 10.59 2.82 1.45
N MET A 42 9.64 1.95 1.80
CA MET A 42 9.24 1.81 3.19
C MET A 42 10.35 1.24 4.07
N ARG A 43 11.12 0.27 3.56
CA ARG A 43 12.18 -0.38 4.32
C ARG A 43 13.38 0.52 4.54
N PHE A 44 13.75 1.35 3.56
CA PHE A 44 14.93 2.22 3.66
C PHE A 44 14.59 3.63 4.14
N VAL A 45 13.49 4.23 3.70
CA VAL A 45 13.17 5.63 4.04
C VAL A 45 12.26 5.69 5.26
N LEU A 46 11.10 5.04 5.20
CA LEU A 46 10.07 5.18 6.23
C LEU A 46 10.48 4.52 7.55
N SER A 47 11.08 3.33 7.50
CA SER A 47 11.59 2.62 8.67
C SER A 47 12.71 3.40 9.36
N MET A 48 13.67 3.95 8.60
CA MET A 48 14.73 4.79 9.17
C MET A 48 14.16 6.06 9.80
N ALA A 49 13.23 6.75 9.13
CA ALA A 49 12.62 7.97 9.65
C ALA A 49 11.84 7.70 10.94
N THR A 50 10.97 6.68 10.94
CA THR A 50 10.15 6.33 12.11
C THR A 50 11.00 5.78 13.25
N GLY A 51 12.04 4.98 12.96
CA GLY A 51 13.00 4.51 13.95
C GLY A 51 13.78 5.66 14.59
N TYR A 52 14.27 6.62 13.80
CA TYR A 52 14.97 7.80 14.31
C TYR A 52 14.07 8.67 15.21
N VAL A 53 12.86 8.97 14.74
CA VAL A 53 11.88 9.76 15.51
C VAL A 53 11.50 9.04 16.80
N THR A 54 11.19 7.74 16.73
CA THR A 54 10.82 6.95 17.91
C THR A 54 11.98 6.86 18.90
N GLY A 55 13.20 6.61 18.43
CA GLY A 55 14.40 6.56 19.26
C GLY A 55 14.68 7.89 19.95
N TYR A 56 14.57 9.00 19.22
CA TYR A 56 14.73 10.35 19.80
C TYR A 56 13.68 10.65 20.87
N LEU A 57 12.40 10.34 20.61
CA LEU A 57 11.31 10.53 21.56
C LEU A 57 11.48 9.66 22.81
N LEU A 58 11.87 8.40 22.65
CA LEU A 58 12.15 7.51 23.77
C LEU A 58 13.36 7.98 24.58
N ALA A 59 14.42 8.46 23.94
CA ALA A 59 15.57 9.03 24.65
C ALA A 59 15.17 10.24 25.53
N ALA A 60 14.21 11.03 25.07
CA ALA A 60 13.73 12.20 25.81
C ALA A 60 12.76 11.85 26.96
N ILE A 61 11.90 10.84 26.78
CA ILE A 61 10.79 10.54 27.70
C ILE A 61 11.12 9.37 28.63
N ALA A 62 11.84 8.36 28.13
CA ALA A 62 12.10 7.09 28.82
C ALA A 62 13.50 6.54 28.43
N PRO A 63 14.59 7.22 28.83
CA PRO A 63 15.94 6.83 28.45
C PRO A 63 16.33 5.43 28.95
N ASP A 64 15.91 5.04 30.16
CA ASP A 64 16.20 3.71 30.72
C ASP A 64 15.57 2.59 29.89
N PHE A 65 14.32 2.78 29.44
CA PHE A 65 13.65 1.83 28.56
C PHE A 65 14.35 1.70 27.21
N LEU A 66 14.86 2.80 26.65
CA LEU A 66 15.61 2.77 25.39
C LEU A 66 16.90 1.94 25.52
N LEU A 67 17.61 2.09 26.64
CA LEU A 67 18.82 1.31 26.93
C LEU A 67 18.51 -0.18 27.09
N ASP A 68 17.43 -0.52 27.81
CA ASP A 68 16.97 -1.90 27.97
C ASP A 68 16.63 -2.54 26.61
N VAL A 69 15.92 -1.81 25.74
CA VAL A 69 15.59 -2.26 24.38
C VAL A 69 16.85 -2.49 23.57
N ALA A 70 17.81 -1.55 23.60
CA ALA A 70 19.05 -1.65 22.84
C ALA A 70 19.89 -2.86 23.27
N TYR A 71 20.01 -3.09 24.58
CA TYR A 71 20.81 -4.19 25.14
C TYR A 71 20.15 -5.57 24.93
N GLU A 72 18.84 -5.67 25.15
CA GLU A 72 18.11 -6.94 25.02
C GLU A 72 17.90 -7.39 23.56
N ILE A 73 17.94 -6.47 22.60
CA ILE A 73 17.93 -6.83 21.17
C ILE A 73 19.24 -7.51 20.75
N GLU A 74 20.39 -7.08 21.29
CA GLU A 74 21.70 -7.63 20.92
C GLU A 74 22.05 -8.93 21.64
N ILE A 75 21.73 -9.09 22.93
CA ILE A 75 22.34 -10.13 23.78
C ILE A 75 21.32 -10.87 24.69
N GLY A 76 20.06 -10.44 24.72
CA GLY A 76 19.08 -10.91 25.70
C GLY A 76 18.35 -12.22 25.35
N PRO A 77 17.79 -12.96 26.34
CA PRO A 77 16.84 -14.05 26.08
C PRO A 77 15.42 -13.53 25.75
N LYS A 78 15.14 -12.23 25.95
CA LYS A 78 13.83 -11.60 25.70
C LYS A 78 13.72 -10.91 24.33
N THR A 79 14.71 -11.08 23.46
CA THR A 79 14.80 -10.50 22.12
C THR A 79 13.50 -10.66 21.32
N TRP A 80 12.80 -11.80 21.45
CA TRP A 80 11.55 -12.05 20.74
C TRP A 80 10.44 -11.01 21.01
N LYS A 81 10.34 -10.46 22.23
CA LYS A 81 9.31 -9.46 22.57
C LYS A 81 9.54 -8.16 21.84
N TYR A 82 10.79 -7.70 21.81
CA TYR A 82 11.17 -6.47 21.13
C TYR A 82 11.12 -6.64 19.61
N TRP A 83 11.50 -7.80 19.08
CA TRP A 83 11.27 -8.14 17.67
C TRP A 83 9.79 -8.10 17.30
N PHE A 84 8.92 -8.65 18.14
CA PHE A 84 7.47 -8.61 17.92
C PHE A 84 6.94 -7.17 17.88
N LEU A 85 7.41 -6.29 18.77
CA LEU A 85 7.07 -4.87 18.74
C LEU A 85 7.54 -4.18 17.46
N VAL A 86 8.77 -4.44 17.01
CA VAL A 86 9.31 -3.88 15.76
C VAL A 86 8.50 -4.35 14.55
N ILE A 87 8.09 -5.62 14.52
CA ILE A 87 7.23 -6.17 13.45
C ILE A 87 5.86 -5.49 13.44
N ILE A 88 5.22 -5.33 14.61
CA ILE A 88 3.93 -4.62 14.71
C ILE A 88 4.07 -3.18 14.20
N LEU A 89 5.12 -2.48 14.62
CA LEU A 89 5.39 -1.11 14.17
C LEU A 89 5.59 -1.06 12.65
N GLY A 90 6.27 -2.05 12.07
CA GLY A 90 6.44 -2.20 10.63
C GLY A 90 5.12 -2.37 9.88
N TYR A 91 4.22 -3.23 10.35
CA TYR A 91 2.89 -3.40 9.76
C TYR A 91 2.00 -2.17 9.94
N PHE A 92 2.12 -1.48 11.08
CA PHE A 92 1.40 -0.24 11.33
C PHE A 92 1.85 0.86 10.34
N ASN A 93 3.17 1.02 10.15
CA ASN A 93 3.74 1.91 9.15
C ASN A 93 3.30 1.55 7.73
N TYR A 94 3.28 0.26 7.39
CA TYR A 94 2.78 -0.24 6.10
C TYR A 94 1.34 0.20 5.86
N LEU A 95 0.46 -0.03 6.85
CA LEU A 95 -0.95 0.32 6.76
C LEU A 95 -1.15 1.83 6.60
N ILE A 96 -0.44 2.63 7.40
CA ILE A 96 -0.50 4.10 7.32
C ILE A 96 -0.02 4.58 5.97
N TYR A 97 1.15 4.14 5.50
CA TYR A 97 1.72 4.59 4.24
C TYR A 97 0.76 4.34 3.08
N TYR A 98 0.26 3.10 2.91
CA TYR A 98 -0.64 2.79 1.80
C TYR A 98 -1.97 3.52 1.92
N THR A 99 -2.57 3.56 3.11
CA THR A 99 -3.85 4.23 3.31
C THR A 99 -3.71 5.73 3.04
N PHE A 100 -2.67 6.36 3.59
CA PHE A 100 -2.41 7.78 3.43
C PHE A 100 -2.07 8.13 1.98
N CYS A 101 -1.14 7.42 1.35
CA CYS A 101 -0.76 7.68 -0.03
C CYS A 101 -1.94 7.47 -0.99
N GLU A 102 -2.62 6.32 -0.91
CA GLU A 102 -3.72 6.04 -1.83
C GLU A 102 -4.92 6.97 -1.61
N MET A 103 -5.14 7.45 -0.39
CA MET A 103 -6.19 8.44 -0.12
C MET A 103 -5.80 9.84 -0.61
N VAL A 104 -4.64 10.35 -0.18
CA VAL A 104 -4.18 11.72 -0.48
C VAL A 104 -3.87 11.90 -1.96
N PHE A 105 -3.20 10.91 -2.56
CA PHE A 105 -2.84 10.94 -3.97
C PHE A 105 -3.87 10.23 -4.84
N LYS A 106 -5.14 10.08 -4.41
CA LYS A 106 -6.25 9.58 -5.24
C LYS A 106 -5.93 8.28 -6.01
N GLY A 107 -5.30 7.34 -5.32
CA GLY A 107 -4.95 6.01 -5.82
C GLY A 107 -3.52 5.80 -6.28
N TYR A 108 -2.67 6.81 -6.12
CA TYR A 108 -1.23 6.70 -6.34
C TYR A 108 -0.47 6.36 -5.04
N THR A 109 0.60 5.61 -5.22
CA THR A 109 1.70 5.38 -4.25
C THR A 109 2.99 5.79 -4.94
N LEU A 110 4.12 5.85 -4.23
CA LEU A 110 5.38 6.22 -4.87
C LEU A 110 5.77 5.26 -5.99
N GLY A 111 5.63 3.94 -5.77
CA GLY A 111 5.86 2.94 -6.81
C GLY A 111 4.95 3.17 -8.03
N LYS A 112 3.67 3.40 -7.78
CA LYS A 112 2.67 3.66 -8.84
C LYS A 112 2.94 4.95 -9.64
N LEU A 113 3.38 6.01 -8.98
CA LEU A 113 3.79 7.24 -9.67
C LEU A 113 4.98 6.98 -10.60
N LEU A 114 5.95 6.20 -10.15
CA LEU A 114 7.16 5.88 -10.92
C LEU A 114 6.87 4.95 -12.11
N THR A 115 5.97 3.98 -11.96
CA THR A 115 5.59 3.08 -13.06
C THR A 115 4.48 3.61 -13.96
N GLY A 116 3.93 4.80 -13.66
CA GLY A 116 2.83 5.40 -14.41
C GLY A 116 1.52 4.60 -14.30
N THR A 117 1.23 4.06 -13.12
CA THR A 117 0.01 3.29 -12.85
C THR A 117 -0.83 3.93 -11.76
N LYS A 118 -2.14 3.69 -11.77
CA LYS A 118 -3.10 4.26 -10.80
C LYS A 118 -4.09 3.20 -10.35
N ALA A 119 -4.45 3.17 -9.08
CA ALA A 119 -5.59 2.38 -8.62
C ALA A 119 -6.89 3.19 -8.70
N ILE A 120 -7.91 2.61 -9.33
CA ILE A 120 -9.27 3.16 -9.43
C ILE A 120 -10.27 2.06 -9.10
N ARG A 121 -11.54 2.42 -8.90
CA ARG A 121 -12.60 1.40 -8.76
C ARG A 121 -12.87 0.73 -10.10
N VAL A 122 -13.48 -0.46 -10.06
CA VAL A 122 -13.87 -1.20 -11.28
C VAL A 122 -14.88 -0.43 -12.14
N ASP A 123 -15.67 0.45 -11.52
CA ASP A 123 -16.62 1.37 -12.14
C ASP A 123 -15.99 2.68 -12.61
N GLY A 124 -14.65 2.77 -12.70
CA GLY A 124 -13.93 3.90 -13.30
C GLY A 124 -13.78 5.10 -12.35
N LEU A 125 -14.62 5.15 -11.31
CA LEU A 125 -14.59 6.20 -10.31
C LEU A 125 -13.34 6.14 -9.41
N GLN A 126 -13.06 7.27 -8.77
CA GLN A 126 -12.02 7.37 -7.75
C GLN A 126 -12.36 6.49 -6.54
N MET A 127 -11.32 5.94 -5.91
CA MET A 127 -11.51 5.12 -4.70
C MET A 127 -12.04 5.97 -3.55
N THR A 128 -13.01 5.44 -2.82
CA THR A 128 -13.46 6.05 -1.58
C THR A 128 -12.52 5.68 -0.43
N PHE A 129 -12.59 6.42 0.68
CA PHE A 129 -11.81 6.09 1.88
C PHE A 129 -12.03 4.64 2.34
N LYS A 130 -13.28 4.15 2.27
CA LYS A 130 -13.62 2.77 2.62
C LYS A 130 -12.89 1.76 1.74
N ASP A 131 -12.83 2.01 0.43
CA ASP A 131 -12.17 1.11 -0.52
C ASP A 131 -10.66 1.05 -0.24
N VAL A 132 -10.04 2.21 0.01
CA VAL A 132 -8.61 2.32 0.35
C VAL A 132 -8.26 1.58 1.64
N VAL A 133 -9.10 1.69 2.68
CA VAL A 133 -8.89 0.99 3.95
C VAL A 133 -9.03 -0.51 3.78
N ILE A 134 -10.10 -0.99 3.13
CA ILE A 134 -10.30 -2.43 2.86
C ILE A 134 -9.11 -2.97 2.06
N ARG A 135 -8.69 -2.23 1.03
CA ARG A 135 -7.54 -2.56 0.20
C ARG A 135 -6.25 -2.68 1.01
N SER A 136 -5.98 -1.71 1.88
CA SER A 136 -4.75 -1.69 2.68
C SER A 136 -4.76 -2.77 3.77
N LEU A 137 -5.91 -3.07 4.37
CA LEU A 137 -6.06 -4.19 5.31
C LEU A 137 -5.90 -5.54 4.60
N SER A 138 -6.43 -5.68 3.38
CA SER A 138 -6.33 -6.92 2.60
C SER A 138 -4.87 -7.30 2.30
N ARG A 139 -3.96 -6.32 2.20
CA ARG A 139 -2.51 -6.54 1.99
C ARG A 139 -1.79 -7.11 3.21
N ILE A 140 -2.37 -6.99 4.40
CA ILE A 140 -1.79 -7.55 5.64
C ILE A 140 -2.07 -9.06 5.72
N VAL A 141 -3.05 -9.56 4.96
CA VAL A 141 -3.40 -10.98 4.96
C VAL A 141 -2.17 -11.81 4.59
N PRO A 142 -1.83 -12.84 5.39
CA PRO A 142 -0.74 -13.73 5.08
C PRO A 142 -0.90 -14.30 3.66
N PHE A 143 0.20 -14.39 2.93
CA PHE A 143 0.25 -14.90 1.56
C PHE A 143 -0.42 -14.03 0.48
N GLU A 144 -0.85 -12.80 0.81
CA GLU A 144 -1.45 -11.89 -0.18
C GLU A 144 -0.53 -11.64 -1.38
N VAL A 145 0.79 -11.57 -1.17
CA VAL A 145 1.77 -11.40 -2.25
C VAL A 145 1.64 -12.50 -3.31
N PHE A 146 1.33 -13.73 -2.91
CA PHE A 146 1.13 -14.85 -3.85
C PHE A 146 -0.20 -14.75 -4.60
N SER A 147 -1.22 -14.09 -4.03
CA SER A 147 -2.49 -13.85 -4.72
C SER A 147 -2.32 -13.01 -5.99
N GLY A 148 -1.26 -12.19 -6.05
CA GLY A 148 -0.94 -11.40 -7.24
C GLY A 148 -0.41 -12.18 -8.44
N LEU A 149 -0.06 -13.46 -8.26
CA LEU A 149 0.32 -14.37 -9.35
C LEU A 149 -0.89 -14.98 -10.06
N GLY A 150 -2.08 -14.94 -9.44
CA GLY A 150 -3.33 -15.36 -10.04
C GLY A 150 -3.96 -14.30 -10.93
N ASP A 151 -5.23 -14.49 -11.28
CA ASP A 151 -5.98 -13.59 -12.17
C ASP A 151 -6.15 -12.18 -11.58
N LYS A 152 -6.41 -12.09 -10.27
CA LYS A 152 -6.61 -10.82 -9.57
C LYS A 152 -6.11 -10.91 -8.12
N PRO A 153 -5.25 -9.98 -7.67
CA PRO A 153 -4.84 -9.91 -6.28
C PRO A 153 -6.03 -9.80 -5.33
N TRP A 154 -5.95 -10.42 -4.15
CA TRP A 154 -7.04 -10.39 -3.17
C TRP A 154 -7.41 -8.96 -2.76
N HIS A 155 -6.41 -8.10 -2.57
CA HIS A 155 -6.65 -6.71 -2.21
C HIS A 155 -7.39 -5.93 -3.30
N ASP A 156 -7.23 -6.26 -4.59
CA ASP A 156 -8.03 -5.68 -5.69
C ASP A 156 -9.44 -6.28 -5.73
N SER A 157 -9.58 -7.57 -5.45
CA SER A 157 -10.86 -8.27 -5.48
C SER A 157 -11.80 -7.78 -4.38
N TRP A 158 -11.31 -7.75 -3.13
CA TRP A 158 -12.13 -7.42 -1.96
C TRP A 158 -12.49 -5.93 -1.86
N SER A 159 -11.63 -5.06 -2.38
CA SER A 159 -11.91 -3.62 -2.44
C SER A 159 -12.66 -3.19 -3.71
N ARG A 160 -12.93 -4.12 -4.64
CA ARG A 160 -13.52 -3.83 -5.96
C ARG A 160 -12.76 -2.73 -6.71
N THR A 161 -11.44 -2.82 -6.72
CA THR A 161 -10.56 -1.90 -7.43
C THR A 161 -9.78 -2.61 -8.53
N MET A 162 -9.14 -1.81 -9.37
CA MET A 162 -8.20 -2.27 -10.39
C MET A 162 -7.06 -1.25 -10.56
N VAL A 163 -5.93 -1.73 -11.08
CA VAL A 163 -4.78 -0.88 -11.39
C VAL A 163 -4.70 -0.70 -12.91
N VAL A 164 -4.74 0.56 -13.33
CA VAL A 164 -4.74 0.99 -14.74
C VAL A 164 -3.48 1.75 -15.07
N LYS A 165 -3.04 1.69 -16.33
CA LYS A 165 -1.96 2.52 -16.86
C LYS A 165 -2.46 3.94 -17.04
N THR A 166 -1.65 4.92 -16.64
CA THR A 166 -1.91 6.35 -16.87
C THR A 166 -0.97 6.94 -17.92
N ARG A 167 0.06 6.19 -18.35
CA ARG A 167 1.03 6.56 -19.37
C ARG A 167 1.30 5.38 -20.29
#